data_AF-A0A7S2HN82-F1
#
_entry.id   AF-A0A7S2HN82-F1
#
_cell.length_a   1.000
_cell.length_b   1.000
_cell.length_c   1.000
_cell.angle_alpha   90.00
_cell.angle_beta   90.00
_cell.angle_gamma   90.00
#
_symmetry.space_group_name_H-M   'P 1'
#
loop_
_entity.id
_entity.type
_entity.pdbx_description
1 polymer ?
#
loop_
_entity_poly.entity_id
_entity_poly.type
_entity_poly.pdbx_seq_one_letter_code
_entity_poly.pdbx_strand_id
1 'polypeptide(L)'
;VDAQFSCPNSVIIGFNCKQDVSKLRSSPCVQDKHWLADGTSAVVDAQKIVGQKEPQLRRLGLSRICEFYLGKPLDKSEQCSMWLDRPLSTEQLVYAALDAWVCVAIYEKL
;
A
#
# COMPACT_ATOMS: atom_id res chain seq x y z
N VAL A 1 -18.19 -11.29 1.99
CA VAL A 1 -17.69 -10.11 1.23
C VAL A 1 -16.30 -10.42 0.65
N ASP A 2 -16.07 -11.70 0.29
CA ASP A 2 -14.71 -12.27 0.20
C ASP A 2 -14.27 -12.54 -1.24
N ALA A 3 -15.05 -12.09 -2.23
CA ALA A 3 -14.89 -12.48 -3.62
C ALA A 3 -13.97 -11.56 -4.46
N GLN A 4 -13.49 -10.43 -3.93
CA GLN A 4 -12.73 -9.46 -4.75
C GLN A 4 -11.27 -9.86 -5.01
N PHE A 5 -10.71 -10.78 -4.21
CA PHE A 5 -9.29 -11.16 -4.30
C PHE A 5 -9.06 -12.63 -4.69
N SER A 6 -10.09 -13.41 -5.02
CA SER A 6 -9.96 -14.82 -5.42
C SER A 6 -9.53 -15.03 -6.88
N CYS A 7 -9.00 -14.00 -7.55
CA CYS A 7 -8.46 -14.14 -8.90
C CYS A 7 -7.01 -14.67 -8.81
N PRO A 8 -6.70 -15.85 -9.39
CA PRO A 8 -5.38 -16.49 -9.27
C PRO A 8 -4.23 -15.71 -9.94
N ASN A 9 -4.52 -14.63 -10.68
CA ASN A 9 -3.54 -13.78 -11.36
C ASN A 9 -3.47 -12.34 -10.82
N SER A 10 -4.05 -12.06 -9.65
CA SER A 10 -3.99 -10.72 -9.05
C SER A 10 -2.66 -10.48 -8.35
N VAL A 11 -1.93 -9.44 -8.78
CA VAL A 11 -0.72 -8.95 -8.11
C VAL A 11 -1.09 -7.85 -7.13
N ILE A 12 -0.64 -7.97 -5.88
CA ILE A 12 -0.84 -6.95 -4.86
C ILE A 12 0.41 -6.09 -4.82
N ILE A 13 0.26 -4.77 -4.93
CA ILE A 13 1.37 -3.82 -4.85
C ILE A 13 1.22 -3.05 -3.54
N GLY A 14 2.30 -2.99 -2.76
CA GLY A 14 2.39 -2.19 -1.55
C GLY A 14 3.73 -1.48 -1.45
N PHE A 15 3.87 -0.61 -0.46
CA PHE A 15 5.10 0.14 -0.22
C PHE A 15 5.60 -0.15 1.20
N ASN A 16 6.79 -0.77 1.33
CA ASN A 16 7.35 -1.18 2.63
C ASN A 16 6.37 -2.06 3.46
N CYS A 17 5.56 -2.87 2.78
CA CYS A 17 4.38 -3.54 3.33
C CYS A 17 4.68 -4.76 4.22
N LYS A 18 5.95 -5.05 4.53
CA LYS A 18 6.35 -6.22 5.32
C LYS A 18 5.69 -6.23 6.70
N GLN A 19 5.67 -5.08 7.37
CA GLN A 19 5.08 -4.96 8.70
C GLN A 19 3.56 -5.03 8.64
N ASP A 20 2.94 -4.42 7.63
CA ASP A 20 1.48 -4.44 7.45
C ASP A 20 0.99 -5.86 7.21
N VAL A 21 1.64 -6.61 6.32
CA VAL A 21 1.33 -8.04 6.09
C VAL A 21 1.52 -8.86 7.36
N SER A 22 2.56 -8.59 8.15
CA SER A 22 2.77 -9.28 9.43
C SER A 22 1.63 -8.99 10.41
N LYS A 23 1.20 -7.72 10.53
CA LYS A 23 0.10 -7.31 11.40
C LYS A 23 -1.23 -7.91 10.95
N LEU A 24 -1.51 -7.89 9.66
CA LEU A 24 -2.71 -8.50 9.06
C LEU A 24 -2.79 -9.98 9.39
N ARG A 25 -1.69 -10.73 9.21
CA ARG A 25 -1.62 -12.16 9.54
C ARG A 25 -1.83 -12.46 11.02
N SER A 26 -1.40 -11.55 11.90
CA SER A 26 -1.58 -11.70 13.36
C SER A 26 -2.93 -11.17 13.88
N SER A 27 -3.74 -10.54 13.02
CA SER A 27 -4.95 -9.86 13.47
C SER A 27 -6.08 -10.87 13.78
N PRO A 28 -6.75 -10.78 14.95
CA PRO A 28 -7.81 -11.71 15.34
C PRO A 28 -9.03 -11.73 14.41
N CYS A 29 -9.21 -10.68 13.61
CA CYS A 29 -10.33 -10.55 12.68
C CYS A 29 -10.11 -11.22 11.32
N VAL A 30 -8.92 -11.79 11.07
CA VAL A 30 -8.62 -12.53 9.84
C VAL A 30 -8.82 -14.02 10.13
N GLN A 31 -9.96 -14.58 9.71
CA GLN A 31 -10.26 -16.01 9.85
C GLN A 31 -9.22 -16.87 9.11
N ASP A 32 -9.08 -18.14 9.52
CA ASP A 32 -8.05 -19.14 9.14
C ASP A 32 -7.75 -19.30 7.63
N LYS A 33 -8.59 -18.75 6.76
CA LYS A 33 -8.38 -18.68 5.32
C LYS A 33 -8.15 -17.24 4.88
N HIS A 34 -6.93 -16.72 5.08
CA HIS A 34 -6.56 -15.40 4.57
C HIS A 34 -6.67 -15.41 3.04
N TRP A 35 -7.20 -14.35 2.46
CA TRP A 35 -7.14 -14.13 1.01
C TRP A 35 -5.70 -14.03 0.44
N LEU A 36 -4.66 -13.94 1.32
CA LEU A 36 -3.25 -14.10 0.96
C LEU A 36 -2.78 -15.57 1.01
N ALA A 37 -3.52 -16.44 1.71
CA ALA A 37 -3.04 -17.75 2.14
C ALA A 37 -3.12 -18.82 1.06
N ASP A 38 -3.95 -18.64 0.02
CA ASP A 38 -4.07 -19.64 -1.06
C ASP A 38 -4.01 -18.93 -2.42
N GLY A 39 -2.86 -19.01 -3.09
CA GLY A 39 -2.74 -18.72 -4.54
C GLY A 39 -2.38 -17.30 -4.97
N THR A 40 -2.35 -16.29 -4.08
CA THR A 40 -1.76 -14.99 -4.42
C THR A 40 -0.23 -15.08 -4.44
N SER A 41 0.32 -15.36 -5.61
CA SER A 41 1.74 -15.15 -5.89
C SER A 41 2.05 -13.65 -5.81
N ALA A 42 2.93 -13.31 -4.86
CA ALA A 42 3.69 -12.06 -4.79
C ALA A 42 2.92 -10.77 -4.45
N VAL A 43 2.92 -10.43 -3.16
CA VAL A 43 2.93 -9.02 -2.76
C VAL A 43 4.24 -8.41 -3.27
N VAL A 44 4.12 -7.45 -4.19
CA VAL A 44 5.22 -6.67 -4.72
C VAL A 44 5.45 -5.46 -3.83
N ASP A 45 6.67 -5.34 -3.31
CA ASP A 45 7.10 -4.16 -2.56
C ASP A 45 7.71 -3.13 -3.51
N ALA A 46 6.94 -2.09 -3.82
CA ALA A 46 7.34 -1.02 -4.73
C ALA A 46 8.64 -0.34 -4.30
N GLN A 47 8.93 -0.25 -2.98
CA GLN A 47 10.15 0.37 -2.49
C GLN A 47 11.40 -0.39 -2.95
N LYS A 48 11.33 -1.72 -3.04
CA LYS A 48 12.45 -2.55 -3.49
C LYS A 48 12.74 -2.34 -4.96
N ILE A 49 11.71 -2.32 -5.79
CA ILE A 49 11.85 -2.13 -7.25
C ILE A 49 12.34 -0.71 -7.54
N VAL A 50 11.75 0.30 -6.90
CA VAL A 50 12.21 1.70 -6.98
C VAL A 50 13.68 1.79 -6.58
N GLY A 51 14.08 1.17 -5.47
CA GLY A 51 15.47 1.21 -5.01
C GLY A 51 16.47 0.45 -5.87
N GLN A 52 16.01 -0.47 -6.73
CA GLN A 52 16.83 -1.16 -7.74
C GLN A 52 17.01 -0.31 -9.00
N LYS A 53 15.93 0.30 -9.51
CA LYS A 53 15.97 1.17 -10.70
C LYS A 53 16.63 2.52 -10.40
N GLU A 54 16.35 3.08 -9.22
CA GLU A 54 16.79 4.42 -8.80
C GLU A 54 17.43 4.34 -7.40
N PRO A 55 18.74 3.99 -7.30
CA PRO A 55 19.42 3.80 -6.02
C PRO A 55 19.33 4.99 -5.05
N GLN A 56 19.26 6.22 -5.57
CA GLN A 56 19.09 7.46 -4.80
C GLN A 56 17.74 7.54 -4.09
N LEU A 57 16.71 6.85 -4.58
CA LEU A 57 15.37 6.82 -4.00
C LEU A 57 15.17 5.70 -2.98
N ARG A 58 16.10 4.75 -2.88
CA ARG A 58 15.99 3.51 -2.09
C ARG A 58 15.59 3.72 -0.61
N ARG A 59 16.02 4.84 -0.01
CA ARG A 59 15.76 5.18 1.40
C ARG A 59 14.70 6.26 1.59
N LEU A 60 14.12 6.76 0.50
CA LEU A 60 13.09 7.79 0.58
C LEU A 60 11.73 7.17 0.92
N GLY A 61 10.89 7.96 1.60
CA GLY A 61 9.52 7.59 1.88
C GLY A 61 8.61 7.82 0.67
N LEU A 62 7.43 7.18 0.70
CA LEU A 62 6.44 7.20 -0.39
C LEU A 62 6.14 8.61 -0.93
N SER A 63 6.03 9.62 -0.07
CA SER A 63 5.74 11.00 -0.49
C SER A 63 6.81 11.59 -1.43
N ARG A 64 8.10 11.38 -1.15
CA ARG A 64 9.18 11.85 -2.03
C ARG A 64 9.30 11.01 -3.31
N ILE A 65 8.94 9.73 -3.23
CA ILE A 65 8.89 8.89 -4.43
C ILE A 65 7.72 9.30 -5.33
N CYS A 66 6.57 9.68 -4.76
CA CYS A 66 5.47 10.28 -5.51
C CYS A 66 5.90 11.59 -6.19
N GLU A 67 6.65 12.45 -5.49
CA GLU A 67 7.17 13.67 -6.08
C GLU A 67 8.05 13.40 -7.31
N PHE A 68 8.91 12.37 -7.23
CA PHE A 68 9.76 11.97 -8.35
C PHE A 68 8.97 11.40 -9.54
N TYR A 69 8.08 10.43 -9.31
CA TYR A 69 7.39 9.70 -10.39
C TYR A 69 6.11 10.38 -10.90
N LEU A 70 5.40 11.11 -10.02
CA LEU A 70 4.07 11.69 -10.27
C LEU A 70 4.11 13.23 -10.29
N GLY A 71 5.27 13.83 -10.01
CA GLY A 71 5.48 15.29 -10.05
C GLY A 71 4.93 16.06 -8.85
N LYS A 72 4.33 15.36 -7.86
CA LYS A 72 3.81 15.95 -6.62
C LYS A 72 3.99 15.01 -5.43
N PRO A 73 4.35 15.53 -4.24
CA PRO A 73 4.42 14.71 -3.05
C PRO A 73 3.04 14.22 -2.61
N LEU A 74 2.99 13.05 -1.99
CA LEU A 74 1.79 12.60 -1.26
C LEU A 74 1.64 13.46 0.00
N ASP A 75 0.47 14.08 0.18
CA ASP A 75 0.12 14.72 1.44
C ASP A 75 -0.07 13.65 2.52
N LYS A 76 0.53 13.87 3.69
CA LYS A 76 0.55 12.94 4.83
C LYS A 76 -0.06 13.52 6.09
N SER A 77 -0.74 14.66 5.98
CA SER A 77 -1.46 15.32 7.06
C SER A 77 -2.32 14.35 7.89
N GLU A 78 -3.01 13.43 7.22
CA GLU A 78 -3.91 12.46 7.85
C GLU A 78 -3.24 11.15 8.29
N GLN A 79 -1.93 10.97 8.08
CA GLN A 79 -1.24 9.71 8.41
C GLN A 79 -1.40 9.32 9.90
N CYS A 80 -1.39 10.33 10.78
CA CYS A 80 -1.46 10.16 12.23
C CYS A 80 -2.72 10.81 12.85
N SER A 81 -3.82 10.91 12.10
CA SER A 81 -5.08 11.46 12.63
C SER A 81 -5.91 10.41 13.40
N MET A 82 -7.08 10.81 13.90
CA MET A 82 -7.95 9.97 14.73
C MET A 82 -8.67 8.90 13.89
N TRP A 83 -7.95 7.84 13.48
CA TRP A 83 -8.48 6.74 12.64
C TRP A 83 -9.55 5.87 13.31
N LEU A 84 -9.74 6.01 14.63
CA LEU A 84 -10.78 5.33 15.39
C LEU A 84 -12.12 6.08 15.37
N ASP A 85 -12.13 7.37 15.05
CA ASP A 85 -13.34 8.18 15.07
C ASP A 85 -14.29 7.81 13.93
N ARG A 86 -15.59 7.94 14.17
CA ARG A 86 -16.63 7.72 13.16
C ARG A 86 -17.66 8.85 13.18
N PRO A 87 -18.09 9.36 12.00
CA PRO A 87 -17.58 9.01 10.67
C PRO A 87 -16.14 9.51 10.45
N LEU A 88 -15.43 8.90 9.50
CA LEU A 88 -14.14 9.44 9.05
C LEU A 88 -14.36 10.76 8.30
N SER A 89 -13.41 11.69 8.39
CA SER A 89 -13.45 12.92 7.62
C SER A 89 -13.20 12.67 6.12
N THR A 90 -13.54 13.66 5.30
CA THR A 90 -13.29 13.58 3.85
C THR A 90 -11.79 13.51 3.57
N GLU A 91 -10.99 14.24 4.32
CA GLU A 91 -9.53 14.30 4.22
C GLU A 91 -8.91 12.94 4.53
N GLN A 92 -9.38 12.26 5.59
CA GLN A 92 -8.94 10.90 5.94
C GLN A 92 -9.25 9.91 4.81
N LEU A 93 -10.46 9.97 4.25
CA LEU A 93 -10.85 9.09 3.13
C LEU A 93 -9.99 9.34 1.88
N VAL A 94 -9.75 10.61 1.55
CA VAL A 94 -8.89 11.00 0.42
C VAL A 94 -7.46 10.51 0.64
N TYR A 95 -6.90 10.71 1.83
CA TYR A 95 -5.56 10.22 2.16
C TYR A 95 -5.47 8.70 2.04
N ALA A 96 -6.40 7.96 2.64
CA ALA A 96 -6.40 6.49 2.59
C ALA A 96 -6.50 5.97 1.15
N ALA A 97 -7.34 6.60 0.32
CA ALA A 97 -7.48 6.24 -1.09
C ALA A 97 -6.20 6.55 -1.88
N LEU A 98 -5.59 7.72 -1.65
CA LEU A 98 -4.35 8.11 -2.33
C LEU A 98 -3.18 7.21 -1.94
N ASP A 99 -3.00 6.90 -0.65
CA ASP A 99 -1.89 6.06 -0.15
C ASP A 99 -1.88 4.67 -0.81
N ALA A 100 -3.07 4.10 -1.09
CA ALA A 100 -3.21 2.87 -1.85
C ALA A 100 -2.99 3.07 -3.37
N TRP A 101 -3.61 4.09 -3.96
CA TRP A 101 -3.57 4.34 -5.40
C TRP A 101 -2.15 4.64 -5.91
N VAL A 102 -1.38 5.46 -5.18
CA VAL A 102 -0.03 5.86 -5.61
C VAL A 102 0.92 4.67 -5.73
N CYS A 103 0.72 3.59 -4.96
CA CYS A 103 1.54 2.38 -5.07
C CYS A 103 1.45 1.76 -6.47
N VAL A 104 0.23 1.68 -7.01
CA VAL A 104 -0.02 1.18 -8.37
C VAL A 104 0.49 2.19 -9.41
N ALA A 105 0.18 3.48 -9.23
CA ALA A 105 0.61 4.53 -10.16
C ALA A 105 2.14 4.62 -10.30
N ILE A 106 2.89 4.46 -9.20
CA ILE A 106 4.36 4.36 -9.23
C ILE A 106 4.77 3.11 -9.99
N TYR A 107 4.17 1.96 -9.70
CA TYR A 107 4.52 0.70 -10.36
C TYR A 107 4.32 0.74 -11.88
N GLU A 108 3.26 1.38 -12.38
CA GLU A 108 3.02 1.57 -13.81
C GLU A 108 4.07 2.48 -14.50
N LYS A 109 4.78 3.31 -13.74
CA LYS A 109 5.84 4.20 -14.24
C LYS A 109 7.23 3.58 -14.18
N LEU A 110 7.40 2.44 -13.50
CA LEU A 110 8.68 1.73 -13.35
C LEU A 110 9.05 1.02 -14.63
#